data_AF-A0A9W6LEQ6-F1
#
_entry.id   AF-A0A9W6LEQ6-F1
#
_cell.length_a   1.000
_cell.length_b   1.000
_cell.length_c   1.000
_cell.angle_alpha   90.00
_cell.angle_beta   90.00
_cell.angle_gamma   90.00
#
_symmetry.space_group_name_H-M   'P 1'
#
loop_
_entity.id
_entity.type
_entity.pdbx_description
1 polymer ?
#
loop_
_entity_poly.entity_id
_entity_poly.type
_entity_poly.pdbx_seq_one_letter_code
_entity_poly.pdbx_strand_id
1 'polypeptide(L)'
;MKIYRFDTQTGVYLGEDFTDDPGMGTPILPSDSTTIAPPQVKPGDTLYFNEREQRWEVRNRPTPLSLIRSAGKIGTLASETETKS
;
A
#
# COMPACT_ATOMS: atom_id res chain seq x y z
N MET A 1 18.85 -10.96 14.59
CA MET A 1 18.26 -11.00 13.23
C MET A 1 17.31 -9.81 13.06
N LYS A 2 17.24 -9.19 11.86
CA LYS A 2 16.24 -8.14 11.59
C LYS A 2 14.85 -8.73 11.39
N ILE A 3 13.84 -8.06 11.93
CA ILE A 3 12.43 -8.40 11.76
C ILE A 3 11.63 -7.14 11.42
N TYR A 4 10.49 -7.34 10.78
CA TYR A 4 9.61 -6.28 10.31
C TYR A 4 8.25 -6.46 10.93
N ARG A 5 7.82 -5.48 11.72
CA ARG A 5 6.59 -5.57 12.50
C ARG A 5 5.41 -5.04 11.71
N PHE A 6 4.26 -5.69 11.87
CA PHE A 6 3.01 -5.27 11.29
C PHE A 6 1.87 -5.46 12.29
N ASP A 7 0.82 -4.66 12.16
CA ASP A 7 -0.39 -4.80 12.96
C ASP A 7 -1.18 -6.04 12.47
N THR A 8 -1.46 -7.00 13.35
CA THR A 8 -2.11 -8.27 12.95
C THR A 8 -3.60 -8.12 12.60
N GLN A 9 -4.22 -6.98 12.92
CA GLN A 9 -5.63 -6.74 12.60
C GLN A 9 -5.79 -6.07 11.23
N THR A 10 -4.87 -5.16 10.90
CA THR A 10 -4.94 -4.29 9.72
C THR A 10 -3.88 -4.61 8.68
N GLY A 11 -2.81 -5.29 9.07
CA GLY A 11 -1.61 -5.57 8.26
C GLY A 11 -0.63 -4.40 8.17
N VAL A 12 -0.92 -3.23 8.76
CA VAL A 12 -0.11 -2.01 8.57
C VAL A 12 1.31 -2.21 9.09
N TYR A 13 2.32 -1.78 8.30
CA TYR A 13 3.71 -1.78 8.72
C TYR A 13 3.96 -0.83 9.91
N LEU A 14 4.60 -1.35 10.96
CA LEU A 14 4.87 -0.64 12.20
C LEU A 14 6.35 -0.24 12.36
N GLY A 15 7.26 -0.92 11.66
CA GLY A 15 8.69 -0.60 11.70
C GLY A 15 9.60 -1.81 11.64
N GLU A 16 10.90 -1.52 11.64
CA GLU A 16 11.98 -2.52 11.76
C GLU A 16 12.32 -2.71 13.24
N ASP A 17 12.58 -3.95 13.63
CA ASP A 17 13.03 -4.34 14.96
C ASP A 17 14.11 -5.42 14.85
N PHE A 18 14.73 -5.78 15.98
CA PHE A 18 15.77 -6.81 16.05
C PHE A 18 15.37 -7.87 17.05
N THR A 19 15.55 -9.14 16.68
CA THR A 19 15.43 -10.26 17.61
C THR A 19 16.81 -10.84 17.93
N ASP A 20 17.04 -11.11 19.22
CA ASP A 20 18.16 -11.90 19.73
C ASP A 20 17.84 -13.39 19.52
N ASP A 21 17.86 -13.83 18.27
CA ASP A 21 17.86 -15.25 17.95
C ASP A 21 19.32 -15.74 17.83
N PRO A 22 19.79 -16.64 18.71
CA PRO A 22 21.16 -17.17 18.68
C PRO A 22 21.43 -18.12 17.50
N GLY A 23 20.48 -18.33 16.59
CA GLY A 23 20.71 -19.01 15.31
C GLY A 23 20.82 -20.53 15.41
N MET A 24 20.41 -21.13 16.53
CA MET A 24 20.37 -22.57 16.75
C MET A 24 18.92 -23.08 16.77
N GLY A 25 18.16 -22.86 15.68
CA GLY A 25 16.79 -23.37 15.54
C GLY A 25 15.95 -22.63 14.49
N THR A 26 14.69 -23.04 14.36
CA THR A 26 13.67 -22.24 13.65
C THR A 26 13.45 -20.95 14.43
N PRO A 27 13.65 -19.76 13.82
CA PRO A 27 13.45 -18.50 14.51
C PRO A 27 12.02 -18.43 15.05
N ILE A 28 11.86 -18.33 16.37
CA ILE A 28 10.56 -18.08 16.97
C ILE A 28 10.24 -16.61 16.73
N LEU A 29 9.50 -16.37 15.66
CA LEU A 29 9.10 -15.03 15.27
C LEU A 29 7.79 -14.67 15.98
N PRO A 30 7.66 -13.46 16.55
CA PRO A 30 6.38 -12.97 17.04
C PRO A 30 5.32 -13.01 15.93
N SER A 31 4.06 -13.25 16.29
CA SER A 31 2.95 -13.33 15.32
C SER A 31 2.69 -12.02 14.57
N ASP A 32 3.18 -10.89 15.09
CA ASP A 32 3.07 -9.55 14.52
C ASP A 32 4.34 -9.16 13.72
N SER A 33 5.14 -10.13 13.32
CA SER A 33 6.46 -9.90 12.73
C SER A 33 6.75 -10.84 11.55
N THR A 34 7.55 -10.36 10.60
CA THR A 34 8.07 -11.14 9.46
C THR A 34 9.56 -10.89 9.26
N THR A 35 10.29 -11.85 8.69
CA THR A 35 11.67 -11.63 8.22
C THR A 35 11.73 -11.11 6.78
N ILE A 36 10.56 -11.04 6.12
CA ILE A 36 10.44 -10.54 4.75
C ILE A 36 10.56 -9.02 4.77
N ALA A 37 11.58 -8.49 4.11
CA ALA A 37 11.81 -7.05 4.06
C ALA A 37 10.73 -6.31 3.28
N PRO A 38 10.24 -5.16 3.78
CA PRO A 38 9.34 -4.30 3.03
C PRO A 38 10.07 -3.70 1.82
N PRO A 39 9.35 -3.49 0.69
CA PRO A 39 9.90 -2.79 -0.44
C PRO A 39 10.13 -1.31 -0.09
N GLN A 40 10.97 -0.65 -0.89
CA GLN A 40 11.12 0.80 -0.80
C GLN A 40 9.85 1.48 -1.33
N VAL A 41 9.31 2.43 -0.57
CA VAL A 41 8.06 3.12 -0.88
C VAL A 41 8.24 4.64 -0.93
N LYS A 42 7.34 5.33 -1.61
CA LYS A 42 7.36 6.80 -1.70
C LYS A 42 6.64 7.42 -0.49
N PRO A 43 6.95 8.67 -0.13
CA PRO A 43 6.13 9.40 0.84
C PRO A 43 4.65 9.41 0.43
N GLY A 44 3.77 9.00 1.34
CA GLY A 44 2.33 8.90 1.11
C GLY A 44 1.82 7.49 0.77
N ASP A 45 2.73 6.56 0.46
CA ASP A 45 2.38 5.14 0.39
C ASP A 45 2.25 4.54 1.79
N THR A 46 1.36 3.58 1.96
CA THR A 46 1.21 2.79 3.18
C THR A 46 1.46 1.31 2.86
N LEU A 47 2.29 0.67 3.67
CA LEU A 47 2.64 -0.74 3.55
C LEU A 47 1.70 -1.59 4.38
N TYR A 48 1.24 -2.69 3.78
CA TYR A 48 0.39 -3.69 4.42
C TYR A 48 0.99 -5.07 4.21
N PHE A 49 1.17 -5.86 5.26
CA PHE A 49 1.59 -7.25 5.15
C PHE A 49 0.36 -8.13 4.90
N ASN A 50 0.36 -8.86 3.78
CA ASN A 50 -0.63 -9.86 3.48
C ASN A 50 -0.14 -11.21 4.03
N GLU A 51 -0.67 -11.62 5.19
CA GLU A 51 -0.27 -12.86 5.86
C GLU A 51 -0.62 -14.12 5.05
N ARG A 52 -1.69 -14.09 4.24
CA ARG A 52 -2.09 -15.24 3.43
C ARG A 52 -1.12 -15.48 2.28
N GLU A 53 -0.61 -14.40 1.70
CA GLU A 53 0.30 -14.44 0.56
C GLU A 53 1.77 -14.28 0.97
N GLN A 54 2.03 -14.06 2.26
CA GLN A 54 3.35 -13.81 2.84
C GLN A 54 4.14 -12.74 2.07
N ARG A 55 3.51 -11.60 1.78
CA ARG A 55 4.14 -10.49 1.04
C ARG A 55 3.62 -9.12 1.44
N TRP A 56 4.42 -8.10 1.16
CA TRP A 56 4.05 -6.70 1.34
C TRP A 56 3.23 -6.19 0.15
N GLU A 57 2.12 -5.54 0.46
CA GLU A 57 1.30 -4.76 -0.46
C GLU A 57 1.54 -3.27 -0.22
N VAL A 58 1.75 -2.52 -1.30
CA VAL A 58 1.85 -1.06 -1.25
C VAL A 58 0.51 -0.49 -1.65
N ARG A 59 -0.11 0.28 -0.76
CA ARG A 59 -1.37 0.98 -1.04
C ARG A 59 -1.12 2.49 -0.99
N ASN A 60 -1.44 3.15 -2.09
CA ASN A 60 -1.37 4.61 -2.17
C ASN A 60 -2.69 5.19 -1.67
N ARG A 61 -2.66 6.14 -0.73
CA ARG A 61 -3.84 6.97 -0.50
C ARG A 61 -3.98 7.91 -1.69
N PRO A 62 -5.13 7.96 -2.39
CA PRO A 62 -5.31 8.90 -3.47
C PRO A 62 -5.02 10.31 -2.95
N THR A 63 -3.92 10.89 -3.42
CA THR A 63 -3.63 12.31 -3.17
C THR A 63 -4.76 13.15 -3.76
N PRO A 64 -5.19 14.25 -3.11
CA PRO A 64 -6.28 15.10 -3.63
C PRO A 64 -6.09 15.54 -5.09
N LEU A 65 -4.83 15.65 -5.55
CA LEU A 65 -4.49 16.01 -6.92
C LEU A 65 -4.83 14.93 -7.97
N SER A 66 -4.96 13.66 -7.57
CA SER A 66 -5.41 12.59 -8.49
C SER A 66 -6.92 12.62 -8.72
N LEU A 67 -7.71 13.22 -7.81
CA LEU A 67 -9.15 13.45 -8.03
C LEU A 67 -9.41 14.56 -9.06
N ILE A 68 -8.50 15.52 -9.22
CA ILE A 68 -8.69 16.66 -10.12
C ILE A 68 -8.60 16.25 -11.60
N ARG A 69 -7.90 15.16 -11.93
CA ARG A 69 -7.80 14.67 -13.32
C ARG A 69 -8.95 13.77 -13.76
N SER A 70 -9.75 13.24 -12.83
CA SER A 70 -10.87 12.35 -13.14
C SER A 70 -12.21 13.07 -13.30
N ALA A 71 -12.28 14.36 -12.97
CA ALA A 71 -13.49 15.20 -13.11
C ALA A 71 -13.58 15.95 -14.45
N GLY A 72 -12.83 15.51 -15.47
CA GLY A 72 -12.85 16.06 -16.83
C GLY A 72 -13.73 15.27 -17.80
N LYS A 73 -14.96 14.91 -17.41
CA LYS A 73 -16.00 14.47 -18.35
C LYS A 73 -17.27 15.28 -18.13
N ILE A 74 -17.21 16.55 -18.53
CA ILE A 74 -18.41 17.32 -18.88
C ILE A 74 -18.43 17.51 -20.40
N GLY A 75 -19.06 16.55 -21.07
CA GLY A 75 -19.43 16.66 -22.47
C GLY A 75 -20.87 16.19 -22.60
N THR A 76 -21.78 16.93 -21.97
CA THR A 76 -23.23 16.70 -22.08
C THR A 76 -23.83 17.79 -22.96
N LEU A 77 -24.26 17.33 -24.13
CA LEU A 77 -25.43 17.72 -24.92
C LEU A 77 -25.69 19.19 -25.27
N ALA A 78 -25.62 19.42 -26.58
CA ALA A 78 -26.76 19.70 -27.46
C ALA A 78 -26.86 21.10 -28.08
N SER A 79 -27.23 21.02 -29.37
CA SER A 79 -27.95 22.00 -30.18
C SER A 79 -27.12 23.17 -30.71
N GLU A 80 -26.86 23.14 -32.02
CA GLU A 80 -27.40 24.18 -32.89
C GLU A 80 -27.52 23.63 -34.33
N THR A 81 -28.77 23.50 -34.74
CA THR A 81 -29.22 23.40 -36.12
C THR A 81 -28.93 24.73 -36.81
N GLU A 82 -28.27 24.74 -37.97
CA GLU A 82 -28.65 25.71 -39.00
C GLU A 82 -28.28 25.25 -40.41
N THR A 83 -29.12 25.71 -41.33
CA THR A 83 -29.39 25.20 -42.66
C THR A 83 -28.90 26.23 -43.67
N LYS A 84 -28.31 25.78 -44.77
CA LYS A 84 -28.40 26.35 -46.13
C LYS A 84 -27.72 27.71 -46.42
N SER A 85 -26.87 27.71 -47.43
CA SER A 85 -27.16 28.28 -48.77
C SER A 85 -26.20 27.73 -49.81
#